data_AF-A0A2J7ZV18-F1
#
_entry.id   AF-A0A2J7ZV18-F1
#
_cell.length_a   1.000
_cell.length_b   1.000
_cell.length_c   1.000
_cell.angle_alpha   90.00
_cell.angle_beta   90.00
_cell.angle_gamma   90.00
#
_symmetry.space_group_name_H-M   'P 1'
#
loop_
_entity.id
_entity.type
_entity.pdbx_description
1 polymer ?
#
loop_
_entity_poly.entity_id
_entity_poly.type
_entity_poly.pdbx_seq_one_letter_code
_entity_poly.pdbx_strand_id
1 'polypeptide(L)'
;MTPLTNQINYMTQPCMGFYAKVACPYVLGYTFIEQDDVQGFDINLVNGVAPPVGNKTVNDLAIQCNSTPGCQSFNWVNWDVPRSYLKTATGPITAFPSQQRPCMGIYVKGCQQVAGYTSTAAVDHAGDDIDRAWSIAAAANNCTADSSCKGFNSGGYYKRVASPLQANADEGLCFYTKKHWVANGTRHLLPFFARLQLYGCNPSPAAQQFTITPVDDAFAIKSIAGKAFDVSDSSTNAGARIQLWDFGGSSQTNQLWYIQ
;
A
#
# COMPACT_ATOMS: atom_id res chain seq x y z
N MET A 1 8.27 55.17 -9.35
CA MET A 1 7.79 54.21 -8.35
C MET A 1 7.29 52.98 -9.08
N THR A 2 8.09 51.92 -9.11
CA THR A 2 7.72 50.60 -9.61
C THR A 2 7.01 49.82 -8.49
N PRO A 3 5.91 49.09 -8.75
CA PRO A 3 5.33 48.22 -7.74
C PRO A 3 6.17 46.94 -7.65
N LEU A 4 6.60 46.61 -6.43
CA LEU A 4 7.22 45.33 -6.11
C LEU A 4 6.15 44.23 -6.18
N THR A 5 6.43 43.22 -7.00
CA THR A 5 5.72 41.95 -7.10
C THR A 5 5.90 41.16 -5.80
N ASN A 6 4.81 40.89 -5.08
CA ASN A 6 4.80 39.93 -3.98
C ASN A 6 4.94 38.51 -4.55
N GLN A 7 6.17 38.00 -4.57
CA GLN A 7 6.44 36.57 -4.68
C GLN A 7 6.03 35.92 -3.34
N ILE A 8 4.87 35.26 -3.32
CA ILE A 8 4.50 34.40 -2.19
C ILE A 8 5.38 33.16 -2.26
N ASN A 9 6.45 33.15 -1.46
CA ASN A 9 7.23 31.95 -1.17
C ASN A 9 6.32 30.98 -0.40
N TYR A 10 5.87 29.91 -1.06
CA TYR A 10 5.29 28.75 -0.39
C TYR A 10 6.39 28.03 0.40
N MET A 11 6.65 28.48 1.64
CA MET A 11 7.34 27.64 2.62
C MET A 11 6.34 26.57 3.07
N THR A 12 6.37 25.41 2.41
CA THR A 12 5.69 24.21 2.86
C THR A 12 6.39 23.68 4.12
N GLN A 13 5.92 24.09 5.29
CA GLN A 13 6.16 23.33 6.53
C GLN A 13 5.05 22.27 6.66
N PRO A 14 5.34 20.97 6.44
CA PRO A 14 4.31 19.91 6.27
C PRO A 14 3.69 19.40 7.57
N CYS A 15 3.73 20.17 8.66
CA CYS A 15 3.50 19.65 10.01
C CYS A 15 2.53 20.48 10.88
N MET A 16 1.43 20.98 10.31
CA MET A 16 0.31 21.49 11.11
C MET A 16 -0.98 20.74 10.77
N GLY A 17 -1.28 19.66 11.51
CA GLY A 17 -2.60 19.02 11.54
C GLY A 17 -2.61 17.50 11.36
N PHE A 18 -3.75 16.88 11.70
CA PHE A 18 -4.14 15.58 11.18
C PHE A 18 -4.40 15.76 9.69
N TYR A 19 -3.44 15.39 8.85
CA TYR A 19 -3.67 15.26 7.42
C TYR A 19 -4.41 13.94 7.18
N ALA A 20 -5.73 13.97 7.28
CA ALA A 20 -6.54 12.97 6.60
C ALA A 20 -6.32 13.19 5.10
N LYS A 21 -5.35 12.49 4.53
CA LYS A 21 -5.25 12.35 3.08
C LYS A 21 -6.62 11.86 2.63
N VAL A 22 -7.26 12.57 1.70
CA VAL A 22 -8.52 12.13 1.10
C VAL A 22 -8.37 10.65 0.76
N ALA A 23 -9.24 9.80 1.31
CA ALA A 23 -9.14 8.37 1.11
C ALA A 23 -9.37 8.07 -0.37
N CYS A 24 -8.29 7.88 -1.11
CA CYS A 24 -8.37 7.53 -2.51
C CYS A 24 -8.95 6.12 -2.66
N PRO A 25 -9.69 5.84 -3.74
CA PRO A 25 -10.35 4.55 -3.89
C PRO A 25 -9.36 3.39 -3.76
N TYR A 26 -9.63 2.50 -2.81
CA TYR A 26 -8.87 1.28 -2.66
C TYR A 26 -9.33 0.24 -3.69
N VAL A 27 -8.37 -0.42 -4.33
CA VAL A 27 -8.62 -1.50 -5.28
C VAL A 27 -7.87 -2.73 -4.80
N LEU A 28 -8.61 -3.82 -4.56
CA LEU A 28 -8.02 -5.08 -4.13
C LEU A 28 -7.03 -5.61 -5.19
N GLY A 29 -5.82 -5.94 -4.77
CA GLY A 29 -4.77 -6.47 -5.66
C GLY A 29 -3.98 -5.40 -6.41
N TYR A 30 -4.23 -4.12 -6.14
CA TYR A 30 -3.50 -3.01 -6.74
C TYR A 30 -2.90 -2.09 -5.67
N THR A 31 -1.72 -1.55 -5.95
CA THR A 31 -1.12 -0.45 -5.20
C THR A 31 -1.41 0.84 -5.94
N PHE A 32 -2.05 1.80 -5.28
CA PHE A 32 -2.29 3.13 -5.84
C PHE A 32 -1.12 4.06 -5.52
N ILE A 33 -0.60 4.72 -6.55
CA ILE A 33 0.44 5.74 -6.45
C ILE A 33 -0.13 7.01 -7.07
N GLU A 34 -0.37 7.99 -6.21
CA GLU A 34 -1.02 9.24 -6.59
C GLU A 34 -0.05 10.15 -7.34
N GLN A 35 -0.55 10.86 -8.35
CA GLN A 35 0.17 11.83 -9.19
C GLN A 35 1.36 11.28 -10.00
N ASP A 36 1.59 9.98 -9.93
CA ASP A 36 2.60 9.29 -10.71
C ASP A 36 1.97 8.41 -11.80
N ASP A 37 2.77 8.06 -12.80
CA ASP A 37 2.38 7.16 -13.88
C ASP A 37 3.53 6.29 -14.35
N VAL A 38 3.17 5.17 -14.98
CA VAL A 38 4.08 4.40 -15.83
C VAL A 38 3.99 4.99 -17.24
N GLN A 39 5.00 5.75 -17.65
CA GLN A 39 4.96 6.45 -18.95
C GLN A 39 5.00 5.46 -20.11
N GLY A 40 4.02 5.56 -21.03
CA GLY A 40 3.87 4.62 -22.15
C GLY A 40 3.36 3.25 -21.72
N PHE A 41 3.79 2.20 -22.44
CA PHE A 41 3.33 0.81 -22.28
C PHE A 41 1.82 0.61 -22.45
N ASP A 42 1.13 1.57 -23.07
CA ASP A 42 -0.32 1.60 -23.16
C ASP A 42 -0.86 0.56 -24.16
N ILE A 43 -1.82 -0.24 -23.72
CA ILE A 43 -2.35 -1.38 -24.51
C ILE A 43 -3.82 -1.25 -24.92
N ASN A 44 -4.52 -0.22 -24.44
CA ASN A 44 -5.94 0.01 -24.76
C ASN A 44 -6.15 1.25 -25.63
N LEU A 45 -5.14 1.66 -26.40
CA LEU A 45 -5.21 2.84 -27.25
C LEU A 45 -6.12 2.62 -28.46
N VAL A 46 -7.02 3.57 -28.72
CA VAL A 46 -7.79 3.70 -29.96
C VAL A 46 -7.35 4.99 -30.63
N ASN A 47 -6.76 4.91 -31.82
CA ASN A 47 -6.17 6.07 -32.51
C ASN A 47 -5.14 6.83 -31.65
N GLY A 48 -4.34 6.11 -30.87
CA GLY A 48 -3.29 6.69 -30.02
C GLY A 48 -3.78 7.25 -28.67
N VAL A 49 -5.06 7.11 -28.33
CA VAL A 49 -5.61 7.62 -27.07
C VAL A 49 -6.47 6.57 -26.38
N ALA A 50 -6.34 6.41 -25.05
CA ALA A 50 -7.19 5.51 -24.29
C ALA A 50 -8.65 6.00 -24.27
N PRO A 51 -9.66 5.11 -24.33
CA PRO A 51 -11.07 5.53 -24.32
C PRO A 51 -11.46 6.27 -23.03
N PRO A 52 -12.47 7.16 -23.08
CA PRO A 52 -13.00 7.83 -21.89
C PRO A 52 -13.47 6.81 -20.83
N VAL A 53 -13.25 7.13 -19.55
CA VAL A 53 -13.70 6.30 -18.42
C VAL A 53 -15.23 6.22 -18.36
N GLY A 54 -15.92 7.32 -18.70
CA GLY A 54 -17.38 7.41 -18.61
C GLY A 54 -17.85 7.20 -17.18
N ASN A 55 -18.82 6.30 -16.98
CA ASN A 55 -19.39 5.99 -15.66
C ASN A 55 -18.65 4.87 -14.89
N LYS A 56 -17.51 4.39 -15.40
CA LYS A 56 -16.73 3.34 -14.73
C LYS A 56 -16.09 3.86 -13.45
N THR A 57 -16.12 3.04 -12.41
CA THR A 57 -15.37 3.24 -11.17
C THR A 57 -13.92 2.75 -11.32
N VAL A 58 -13.05 3.06 -10.36
CA VAL A 58 -11.68 2.51 -10.35
C VAL A 58 -11.70 0.97 -10.29
N ASN A 59 -12.65 0.38 -9.55
CA ASN A 59 -12.80 -1.07 -9.47
C ASN A 59 -13.19 -1.67 -10.83
N ASP A 60 -14.03 -0.99 -11.62
CA ASP A 60 -14.36 -1.44 -12.97
C ASP A 60 -13.14 -1.41 -13.90
N LEU A 61 -12.27 -0.42 -13.74
CA LEU A 61 -11.00 -0.32 -14.47
C LEU A 61 -10.03 -1.43 -14.05
N ALA A 62 -10.02 -1.81 -12.78
CA ALA A 62 -9.24 -2.95 -12.28
C ALA A 62 -9.75 -4.28 -12.84
N ILE A 63 -11.08 -4.49 -12.87
CA ILE A 63 -11.70 -5.65 -13.53
C ILE A 63 -11.30 -5.67 -15.01
N GLN A 64 -11.33 -4.52 -15.67
CA GLN A 64 -10.92 -4.40 -17.06
C GLN A 64 -9.45 -4.81 -17.24
N CYS A 65 -8.53 -4.29 -16.43
CA CYS A 65 -7.12 -4.69 -16.47
C CYS A 65 -6.94 -6.19 -16.18
N ASN A 66 -7.62 -6.75 -15.18
CA ASN A 66 -7.54 -8.18 -14.86
C ASN A 66 -8.06 -9.07 -16.00
N SER A 67 -9.07 -8.62 -16.74
CA SER A 67 -9.60 -9.33 -17.91
C SER A 67 -8.79 -9.11 -19.20
N THR A 68 -7.85 -8.16 -19.21
CA THR A 68 -7.05 -7.81 -20.38
C THR A 68 -5.71 -8.56 -20.35
N PRO A 69 -5.44 -9.47 -21.30
CA PRO A 69 -4.18 -10.19 -21.37
C PRO A 69 -2.99 -9.22 -21.39
N GLY A 70 -2.00 -9.46 -20.53
CA GLY A 70 -0.79 -8.65 -20.44
C GLY A 70 -0.93 -7.35 -19.65
N CYS A 71 -2.11 -6.94 -19.18
CA CYS A 71 -2.24 -5.75 -18.35
C CYS A 71 -1.62 -5.97 -16.97
N GLN A 72 -0.69 -5.09 -16.59
CA GLN A 72 0.02 -5.08 -15.31
C GLN A 72 -0.27 -3.84 -14.47
N SER A 73 -0.76 -2.77 -15.08
CA SER A 73 -1.20 -1.59 -14.36
C SER A 73 -2.26 -0.83 -15.16
N PHE A 74 -2.94 0.10 -14.52
CA PHE A 74 -3.77 1.06 -15.21
C PHE A 74 -3.72 2.39 -14.49
N ASN A 75 -3.66 3.49 -15.23
CA ASN A 75 -3.78 4.81 -14.63
C ASN A 75 -5.23 5.28 -14.71
N TRP A 76 -5.56 6.28 -13.91
CA TRP A 76 -6.70 7.14 -14.15
C TRP A 76 -6.23 8.57 -14.05
N VAL A 77 -6.16 9.21 -15.21
CA VAL A 77 -5.72 10.59 -15.37
C VAL A 77 -6.86 11.50 -15.77
N ASN A 78 -6.78 12.77 -15.38
CA ASN A 78 -7.73 13.79 -15.79
C ASN A 78 -7.04 15.02 -16.34
N TRP A 79 -7.36 15.31 -17.59
CA TRP A 79 -6.94 16.50 -18.29
C TRP A 79 -8.18 17.34 -18.57
N ASP A 80 -9.01 16.88 -19.52
CA ASP A 80 -10.34 17.43 -19.82
C ASP A 80 -11.45 16.37 -19.74
N VAL A 81 -11.14 15.17 -20.26
CA VAL A 81 -11.98 13.97 -20.16
C VAL A 81 -11.20 12.94 -19.36
N PRO A 82 -11.76 12.40 -18.26
CA PRO A 82 -11.08 11.37 -17.49
C PRO A 82 -10.87 10.13 -18.35
N ARG A 83 -9.62 9.65 -18.39
CA ARG A 83 -9.19 8.50 -19.20
C ARG A 83 -8.42 7.53 -18.32
N SER A 84 -8.47 6.26 -18.71
CA SER A 84 -7.71 5.20 -18.07
C SER A 84 -6.91 4.43 -19.11
N TYR A 85 -5.60 4.48 -18.97
CA TYR A 85 -4.67 3.78 -19.84
C TYR A 85 -4.28 2.48 -19.15
N LEU A 86 -4.63 1.35 -19.77
CA LEU A 86 -4.16 0.03 -19.36
C LEU A 86 -2.73 -0.13 -19.86
N LYS A 87 -1.87 -0.78 -19.08
CA LYS A 87 -0.44 -0.84 -19.38
C LYS A 87 0.14 -2.22 -19.15
N THR A 88 1.16 -2.59 -19.93
CA THR A 88 1.88 -3.87 -19.79
C THR A 88 2.95 -3.90 -18.71
N ALA A 89 3.23 -2.77 -18.06
CA ALA A 89 4.31 -2.66 -17.08
C ALA A 89 3.80 -2.13 -15.73
N THR A 90 4.53 -2.45 -14.66
CA THR A 90 4.34 -1.88 -13.31
C THR A 90 5.28 -0.70 -13.04
N GLY A 91 6.22 -0.43 -13.93
CA GLY A 91 7.17 0.68 -13.87
C GLY A 91 8.03 0.77 -15.14
N PRO A 92 8.98 1.73 -15.20
CA PRO A 92 9.34 2.65 -14.13
C PRO A 92 8.23 3.66 -13.85
N ILE A 93 7.97 3.91 -12.57
CA ILE A 93 6.98 4.89 -12.11
C ILE A 93 7.66 6.25 -12.01
N THR A 94 7.08 7.25 -12.67
CA THR A 94 7.62 8.61 -12.71
C THR A 94 6.53 9.61 -12.40
N ALA A 95 6.94 10.71 -11.75
CA ALA A 95 6.04 11.82 -11.48
C ALA A 95 5.44 12.36 -12.77
N PHE A 96 4.12 12.42 -12.82
CA PHE A 96 3.42 13.05 -13.92
C PHE A 96 3.50 14.57 -13.78
N PRO A 97 3.60 15.37 -14.87
CA PRO A 97 3.56 16.82 -14.76
C PRO A 97 2.35 17.32 -13.94
N SER A 98 2.63 18.31 -13.10
CA SER A 98 1.78 18.84 -12.03
C SER A 98 0.44 19.40 -12.53
N GLN A 99 -0.61 18.57 -12.54
CA GLN A 99 -2.01 18.99 -12.75
C GLN A 99 -3.06 17.91 -12.41
N GLN A 100 -2.65 16.69 -12.03
CA GLN A 100 -3.59 15.64 -11.64
C GLN A 100 -4.34 16.04 -10.36
N ARG A 101 -5.66 15.90 -10.38
CA ARG A 101 -6.50 16.15 -9.20
C ARG A 101 -6.17 15.13 -8.10
N PRO A 102 -6.55 15.41 -6.83
CA PRO A 102 -6.46 14.41 -5.77
C PRO A 102 -7.08 13.07 -6.19
N CYS A 103 -6.43 11.97 -5.81
CA CYS A 103 -6.82 10.59 -6.11
C CYS A 103 -6.77 10.19 -7.59
N MET A 104 -5.90 10.85 -8.36
CA MET A 104 -5.54 10.45 -9.72
C MET A 104 -4.08 10.05 -9.77
N GLY A 105 -3.76 9.07 -10.61
CA GLY A 105 -2.45 8.41 -10.62
C GLY A 105 -2.55 6.99 -11.17
N ILE A 106 -1.58 6.16 -10.79
CA ILE A 106 -1.42 4.79 -11.29
C ILE A 106 -1.86 3.76 -10.26
N TYR A 107 -2.64 2.78 -10.71
CA TYR A 107 -2.90 1.53 -10.02
C TYR A 107 -2.01 0.47 -10.66
N VAL A 108 -0.91 0.15 -10.00
CA VAL A 108 -0.04 -0.96 -10.40
C VAL A 108 -0.56 -2.24 -9.78
N LYS A 109 -0.59 -3.35 -10.52
CA LYS A 109 -0.88 -4.64 -9.90
C LYS A 109 0.10 -4.81 -8.76
N GLY A 110 -0.45 -4.84 -7.56
CA GLY A 110 0.32 -5.16 -6.38
C GLY A 110 0.71 -6.62 -6.47
N CYS A 111 1.67 -7.00 -5.63
CA CYS A 111 1.89 -8.40 -5.36
C CYS A 111 0.58 -9.07 -4.95
N GLN A 112 0.27 -10.19 -5.58
CA GLN A 112 -0.94 -10.97 -5.31
C GLN A 112 -1.06 -11.18 -3.81
N GLN A 113 -2.17 -10.77 -3.18
CA GLN A 113 -2.32 -11.02 -1.75
C GLN A 113 -2.37 -12.52 -1.47
N VAL A 114 -1.50 -12.99 -0.57
CA VAL A 114 -1.46 -14.37 -0.11
C VAL A 114 -1.74 -14.39 1.37
N ALA A 115 -2.81 -15.11 1.76
CA ALA A 115 -3.15 -15.32 3.17
C ALA A 115 -1.95 -15.93 3.89
N GLY A 116 -1.57 -15.38 5.05
CA GLY A 116 -0.35 -15.83 5.72
C GLY A 116 0.91 -15.05 5.38
N TYR A 117 0.89 -14.10 4.45
CA TYR A 117 2.10 -13.43 3.96
C TYR A 117 1.93 -11.91 3.77
N THR A 118 3.01 -11.16 4.01
CA THR A 118 3.16 -9.75 3.69
C THR A 118 3.93 -9.65 2.39
N SER A 119 3.37 -8.98 1.41
CA SER A 119 3.93 -8.89 0.08
C SER A 119 4.66 -7.58 -0.15
N THR A 120 5.88 -7.64 -0.68
CA THR A 120 6.72 -6.49 -1.02
C THR A 120 7.14 -6.59 -2.49
N ALA A 121 6.92 -5.53 -3.26
CA ALA A 121 7.26 -5.49 -4.69
C ALA A 121 8.75 -5.18 -4.91
N ALA A 122 9.27 -5.57 -6.08
CA ALA A 122 10.61 -5.29 -6.58
C ALA A 122 11.75 -5.64 -5.61
N VAL A 123 11.58 -6.71 -4.83
CA VAL A 123 12.61 -7.18 -3.90
C VAL A 123 12.74 -8.71 -3.95
N ASP A 124 13.91 -9.21 -3.61
CA ASP A 124 14.20 -10.64 -3.45
C ASP A 124 15.24 -10.88 -2.35
N HIS A 125 15.46 -12.13 -2.00
CA HIS A 125 16.67 -12.57 -1.31
C HIS A 125 17.32 -13.70 -2.11
N ALA A 126 18.62 -13.58 -2.39
CA ALA A 126 19.36 -14.54 -3.22
C ALA A 126 20.19 -15.49 -2.36
N GLY A 127 20.35 -16.74 -2.82
CA GLY A 127 21.26 -17.72 -2.23
C GLY A 127 20.72 -18.49 -1.02
N ASP A 128 19.43 -18.37 -0.72
CA ASP A 128 18.76 -18.99 0.43
C ASP A 128 17.49 -19.78 0.04
N ASP A 129 17.40 -20.15 -1.24
CA ASP A 129 16.31 -20.97 -1.77
C ASP A 129 16.29 -22.34 -1.09
N ILE A 130 15.12 -22.73 -0.60
CA ILE A 130 14.85 -24.08 -0.12
C ILE A 130 14.60 -24.97 -1.33
N ASP A 131 13.68 -24.55 -2.19
CA ASP A 131 13.28 -25.21 -3.44
C ASP A 131 12.27 -24.29 -4.19
N ARG A 132 11.71 -24.73 -5.32
CA ARG A 132 10.84 -23.93 -6.20
C ARG A 132 9.53 -24.64 -6.53
N ALA A 133 8.43 -23.92 -6.41
CA ALA A 133 7.12 -24.36 -6.90
C ALA A 133 6.74 -23.70 -8.23
N TRP A 134 5.76 -24.28 -8.93
CA TRP A 134 5.30 -23.84 -10.26
C TRP A 134 4.29 -22.68 -10.22
N SER A 135 3.82 -22.29 -9.04
CA SER A 135 2.90 -21.16 -8.87
C SER A 135 3.07 -20.48 -7.52
N ILE A 136 2.60 -19.23 -7.42
CA ILE A 136 2.53 -18.45 -6.17
C ILE A 136 1.78 -19.23 -5.07
N ALA A 137 0.64 -19.84 -5.42
CA ALA A 137 -0.16 -20.62 -4.46
C ALA A 137 0.58 -21.87 -3.96
N ALA A 138 1.25 -22.59 -4.85
CA ALA A 138 2.04 -23.76 -4.47
C ALA A 138 3.26 -23.38 -3.63
N ALA A 139 3.95 -22.29 -3.96
CA ALA A 139 5.07 -21.77 -3.18
C ALA A 139 4.61 -21.34 -1.77
N ALA A 140 3.44 -20.69 -1.67
CA ALA A 140 2.83 -20.33 -0.39
C ALA A 140 2.52 -21.57 0.46
N ASN A 141 1.91 -22.60 -0.12
CA ASN A 141 1.58 -23.83 0.61
C ASN A 141 2.85 -24.54 1.11
N ASN A 142 3.86 -24.69 0.25
CA ASN A 142 5.13 -25.32 0.60
C ASN A 142 5.87 -24.51 1.68
N CYS A 143 5.95 -23.19 1.50
CA CYS A 143 6.55 -22.32 2.50
C CYS A 143 5.76 -22.29 3.82
N THR A 144 4.44 -22.49 3.78
CA THR A 144 3.62 -22.54 4.99
C THR A 144 3.92 -23.81 5.79
N ALA A 145 3.98 -24.94 5.09
CA ALA A 145 4.27 -26.25 5.66
C ALA A 145 5.71 -26.39 6.17
N ASP A 146 6.67 -25.72 5.53
CA ASP A 146 8.07 -25.73 5.94
C ASP A 146 8.32 -24.72 7.09
N SER A 147 8.76 -25.24 8.25
CA SER A 147 9.08 -24.43 9.43
C SER A 147 10.34 -23.57 9.26
N SER A 148 11.25 -23.99 8.37
CA SER A 148 12.46 -23.26 8.01
C SER A 148 12.21 -22.14 6.99
N CYS A 149 11.08 -22.17 6.28
CA CYS A 149 10.73 -21.14 5.32
C CYS A 149 10.29 -19.83 5.99
N LYS A 150 10.86 -18.72 5.51
CA LYS A 150 10.57 -17.35 5.98
C LYS A 150 9.87 -16.50 4.93
N GLY A 151 9.85 -16.92 3.67
CA GLY A 151 9.14 -16.24 2.60
C GLY A 151 9.33 -16.93 1.26
N PHE A 152 8.74 -16.38 0.20
CA PHE A 152 8.92 -16.87 -1.16
C PHE A 152 8.74 -15.74 -2.17
N ASN A 153 9.27 -15.86 -3.38
CA ASN A 153 9.07 -14.86 -4.43
C ASN A 153 8.04 -15.30 -5.49
N SER A 154 7.59 -14.37 -6.35
CA SER A 154 6.59 -14.65 -7.40
C SER A 154 7.08 -15.60 -8.50
N GLY A 155 8.40 -15.87 -8.57
CA GLY A 155 8.99 -16.92 -9.39
C GLY A 155 8.81 -18.34 -8.81
N GLY A 156 8.25 -18.44 -7.61
CA GLY A 156 7.93 -19.70 -6.91
C GLY A 156 9.04 -20.21 -5.98
N TYR A 157 10.14 -19.47 -5.83
CA TYR A 157 11.25 -19.85 -4.95
C TYR A 157 10.90 -19.51 -3.51
N TYR A 158 10.83 -20.53 -2.64
CA TYR A 158 10.58 -20.36 -1.21
C TYR A 158 11.89 -20.51 -0.42
N LYS A 159 12.07 -19.69 0.60
CA LYS A 159 13.41 -19.30 1.08
C LYS A 159 13.55 -19.30 2.59
N ARG A 160 14.79 -19.52 3.05
CA ARG A 160 15.15 -19.59 4.48
C ARG A 160 15.30 -18.23 5.14
N VAL A 161 15.47 -17.16 4.37
CA VAL A 161 15.66 -15.78 4.85
C VAL A 161 14.65 -14.87 4.17
N ALA A 162 14.16 -13.88 4.90
CA ALA A 162 13.22 -12.87 4.40
C ALA A 162 13.62 -11.44 4.78
N SER A 163 14.84 -11.27 5.29
CA SER A 163 15.42 -9.98 5.66
C SER A 163 16.94 -10.11 5.84
N PRO A 164 17.73 -9.13 5.38
CA PRO A 164 17.31 -7.95 4.63
C PRO A 164 16.95 -8.30 3.18
N LEU A 165 15.84 -7.77 2.67
CA LEU A 165 15.49 -7.95 1.25
C LEU A 165 16.34 -7.02 0.38
N GLN A 166 16.73 -7.50 -0.79
CA GLN A 166 17.51 -6.78 -1.78
C GLN A 166 16.58 -6.28 -2.89
N ALA A 167 16.78 -5.03 -3.34
CA ALA A 167 16.07 -4.51 -4.51
C ALA A 167 16.37 -5.40 -5.72
N ASN A 168 15.32 -5.81 -6.42
CA ASN A 168 15.42 -6.57 -7.66
C ASN A 168 15.19 -5.62 -8.83
N ALA A 169 16.02 -5.73 -9.88
CA ALA A 169 15.88 -4.92 -11.09
C ALA A 169 14.63 -5.27 -11.91
N ASP A 170 14.02 -6.43 -11.66
CA ASP A 170 12.76 -6.83 -12.24
C ASP A 170 11.59 -6.28 -11.40
N GLU A 171 11.04 -5.13 -11.83
CA GLU A 171 9.98 -4.39 -11.13
C GLU A 171 8.64 -5.16 -11.03
N GLY A 172 8.53 -6.30 -11.71
CA GLY A 172 7.40 -7.25 -11.60
C GLY A 172 7.58 -8.36 -10.56
N LEU A 173 8.76 -8.47 -9.92
CA LEU A 173 9.02 -9.48 -8.89
C LEU A 173 8.36 -9.09 -7.56
N CYS A 174 7.76 -10.07 -6.90
CA CYS A 174 7.13 -9.91 -5.60
C CYS A 174 7.73 -10.87 -4.60
N PHE A 175 8.14 -10.37 -3.45
CA PHE A 175 8.52 -11.19 -2.31
C PHE A 175 7.39 -11.26 -1.29
N TYR A 176 7.07 -12.45 -0.83
CA TYR A 176 6.05 -12.76 0.14
C TYR A 176 6.76 -13.20 1.42
N THR A 177 6.95 -12.28 2.36
CA THR A 177 7.46 -12.60 3.69
C THR A 177 6.36 -13.25 4.50
N LYS A 178 6.63 -14.42 5.08
CA LYS A 178 5.67 -15.14 5.94
C LYS A 178 5.27 -14.21 7.08
N LYS A 179 3.98 -13.85 7.15
CA LYS A 179 3.42 -13.21 8.33
C LYS A 179 3.58 -14.21 9.45
N HIS A 180 4.13 -13.77 10.56
CA HIS A 180 4.03 -14.52 11.79
C HIS A 180 2.56 -14.51 12.22
N TRP A 181 1.76 -15.47 11.74
CA TRP A 181 0.47 -15.77 12.35
C TRP A 181 0.74 -16.45 13.67
N VAL A 182 0.34 -15.76 14.74
CA VAL A 182 0.52 -16.22 16.10
C VAL A 182 -0.64 -17.16 16.44
N ALA A 183 -0.48 -18.45 16.19
CA ALA A 183 -1.12 -19.44 17.03
C ALA A 183 -0.25 -19.53 18.31
N ASN A 184 -0.69 -18.89 19.40
CA ASN A 184 -0.03 -18.79 20.70
C ASN A 184 1.29 -18.00 20.76
N GLY A 185 1.22 -16.84 21.43
CA GLY A 185 2.25 -15.80 21.54
C GLY A 185 3.66 -16.26 21.88
N THR A 186 4.63 -15.84 21.05
CA THR A 186 5.90 -15.21 21.49
C THR A 186 6.78 -14.69 20.31
N ARG A 187 6.76 -13.34 20.09
CA ARG A 187 7.80 -12.34 19.68
C ARG A 187 8.71 -12.55 18.43
N HIS A 188 9.16 -11.53 17.65
CA HIS A 188 9.38 -10.05 17.77
C HIS A 188 9.31 -9.43 16.33
N LEU A 189 8.83 -8.21 16.01
CA LEU A 189 9.46 -6.89 16.25
C LEU A 189 8.47 -5.71 16.01
N LEU A 190 7.73 -5.37 17.04
CA LEU A 190 7.57 -4.09 17.73
C LEU A 190 7.04 -4.53 19.11
N PRO A 191 7.29 -3.83 20.23
CA PRO A 191 6.66 -4.21 21.49
C PRO A 191 5.14 -4.38 21.25
N PHE A 192 4.53 -5.37 21.91
CA PHE A 192 3.12 -5.76 21.76
C PHE A 192 2.19 -4.54 21.64
N PHE A 193 2.56 -3.48 22.35
CA PHE A 193 2.14 -2.11 22.16
C PHE A 193 3.34 -1.19 21.90
N ALA A 194 3.17 -0.17 21.08
CA ALA A 194 3.98 1.05 21.18
C ALA A 194 3.13 2.18 21.78
N ARG A 195 3.72 3.05 22.59
CA ARG A 195 2.99 4.23 23.06
C ARG A 195 2.81 5.19 21.90
N LEU A 196 1.59 5.68 21.69
CA LEU A 196 1.39 6.84 20.85
C LEU A 196 1.95 8.06 21.60
N GLN A 197 2.76 8.84 20.91
CA GLN A 197 3.39 10.03 21.49
C GLN A 197 3.12 11.22 20.59
N LEU A 198 2.86 12.36 21.22
CA LEU A 198 2.98 13.65 20.57
C LEU A 198 4.47 13.99 20.50
N TYR A 199 4.98 14.27 19.31
CA TYR A 199 6.38 14.59 19.08
C TYR A 199 6.51 15.73 18.08
N GLY A 200 7.64 16.44 18.12
CA GLY A 200 7.96 17.46 17.13
C GLY A 200 8.00 16.89 15.70
N CYS A 201 7.87 17.76 14.70
CA CYS A 201 7.87 17.36 13.29
C CYS A 201 9.10 16.51 12.95
N ASN A 202 8.85 15.29 12.47
CA ASN A 202 9.89 14.39 12.00
C ASN A 202 9.81 14.29 10.47
N PRO A 203 10.83 14.74 9.72
CA PRO A 203 10.83 14.67 8.26
C PRO A 203 10.93 13.22 7.72
N SER A 204 11.19 12.23 8.58
CA SER A 204 11.10 10.81 8.20
C SER A 204 9.63 10.36 8.20
N PRO A 205 9.07 9.95 7.04
CA PRO A 205 7.64 9.73 6.86
C PRO A 205 7.06 8.58 7.72
N ALA A 206 7.90 7.64 8.17
CA ALA A 206 7.43 6.42 8.80
C ALA A 206 6.82 6.59 10.22
N ALA A 207 7.22 7.63 10.95
CA ALA A 207 6.87 7.78 12.38
C ALA A 207 5.59 8.58 12.64
N GLN A 208 5.15 9.40 11.67
CA GLN A 208 4.05 10.37 11.83
C GLN A 208 3.01 10.26 10.70
N GLN A 209 2.95 9.11 10.01
CA GLN A 209 1.96 8.82 8.98
C GLN A 209 1.04 7.67 9.40
N PHE A 210 -0.25 7.84 9.11
CA PHE A 210 -1.30 6.89 9.46
C PHE A 210 -2.25 6.68 8.27
N THR A 211 -2.85 5.50 8.23
CA THR A 211 -3.91 5.10 7.30
C THR A 211 -5.22 5.04 8.03
N ILE A 212 -6.29 5.50 7.39
CA ILE A 212 -7.65 5.44 7.93
C ILE A 212 -8.43 4.51 7.00
N THR A 213 -8.94 3.40 7.54
CA THR A 213 -9.70 2.42 6.76
C THR A 213 -11.08 2.20 7.39
N PRO A 214 -12.18 2.23 6.61
CA PRO A 214 -13.50 1.93 7.14
C PRO A 214 -13.57 0.48 7.62
N VAL A 215 -14.28 0.25 8.72
CA VAL A 215 -14.57 -1.04 9.33
C VAL A 215 -16.00 -0.97 9.83
N ASP A 216 -16.92 -1.62 9.12
CA ASP A 216 -18.37 -1.52 9.35
C ASP A 216 -18.85 -0.06 9.37
N ASP A 217 -19.43 0.41 10.48
CA ASP A 217 -19.91 1.78 10.67
C ASP A 217 -18.86 2.74 11.27
N ALA A 218 -17.64 2.26 11.51
CA ALA A 218 -16.54 3.01 12.13
C ALA A 218 -15.25 3.01 11.28
N PHE A 219 -14.17 3.55 11.84
CA PHE A 219 -12.86 3.62 11.17
C PHE A 219 -11.76 3.00 12.04
N ALA A 220 -10.85 2.26 11.41
CA ALA A 220 -9.57 1.88 12.00
C ALA A 220 -8.47 2.86 11.54
N ILE A 221 -7.76 3.45 12.50
CA ILE A 221 -6.59 4.30 12.25
C ILE A 221 -5.34 3.48 12.54
N LYS A 222 -4.48 3.27 11.54
CA LYS A 222 -3.30 2.40 11.63
C LYS A 222 -2.02 3.12 11.25
N SER A 223 -0.92 2.83 11.93
CA SER A 223 0.42 3.21 11.47
C SER A 223 0.72 2.56 10.13
N ILE A 224 1.73 3.06 9.42
CA ILE A 224 2.21 2.42 8.18
C ILE A 224 2.71 0.98 8.40
N ALA A 225 3.04 0.62 9.64
CA ALA A 225 3.39 -0.75 10.05
C ALA A 225 2.16 -1.63 10.35
N GLY A 226 0.94 -1.11 10.17
CA GLY A 226 -0.31 -1.84 10.32
C GLY A 226 -0.86 -1.92 11.74
N LYS A 227 -0.23 -1.29 12.74
CA LYS A 227 -0.72 -1.26 14.13
C LYS A 227 -1.81 -0.22 14.30
N ALA A 228 -2.91 -0.57 14.96
CA ALA A 228 -4.08 0.28 15.16
C ALA A 228 -3.96 1.17 16.39
N PHE A 229 -4.60 2.33 16.34
CA PHE A 229 -4.89 3.15 17.51
C PHE A 229 -5.85 2.38 18.40
N ASP A 230 -5.40 2.08 19.61
CA ASP A 230 -6.04 1.18 20.56
C ASP A 230 -6.16 1.91 21.90
N VAL A 231 -7.37 1.91 22.48
CA VAL A 231 -7.57 2.36 23.86
C VAL A 231 -7.02 1.29 24.79
N SER A 232 -5.99 1.64 25.56
CA SER A 232 -5.26 0.70 26.41
C SER A 232 -6.18 -0.07 27.35
N ASP A 233 -6.03 -1.39 27.37
CA ASP A 233 -6.80 -2.32 28.21
C ASP A 233 -8.33 -2.25 27.99
N SER A 234 -8.78 -1.72 26.84
CA SER A 234 -10.20 -1.43 26.56
C SER A 234 -10.86 -0.56 27.65
N SER A 235 -10.06 0.29 28.30
CA SER A 235 -10.51 1.11 29.43
C SER A 235 -11.60 2.09 29.02
N THR A 236 -12.68 2.13 29.80
CA THR A 236 -13.76 3.12 29.68
C THR A 236 -13.54 4.35 30.57
N ASN A 237 -12.44 4.38 31.33
CA ASN A 237 -12.11 5.50 32.21
C ASN A 237 -11.65 6.73 31.41
N ALA A 238 -12.06 7.91 31.85
CA ALA A 238 -11.54 9.17 31.30
C ALA A 238 -10.01 9.24 31.45
N GLY A 239 -9.33 9.66 30.38
CA GLY A 239 -7.86 9.72 30.34
C GLY A 239 -7.17 8.39 30.04
N ALA A 240 -7.92 7.35 29.62
CA ALA A 240 -7.33 6.15 29.06
C ALA A 240 -6.35 6.49 27.94
N ARG A 241 -5.18 5.84 27.95
CA ARG A 241 -4.11 6.14 27.01
C ARG A 241 -4.37 5.47 25.67
N ILE A 242 -3.96 6.12 24.60
CA ILE A 242 -3.92 5.51 23.28
C ILE A 242 -2.55 4.87 23.06
N GLN A 243 -2.57 3.66 22.55
CA GLN A 243 -1.39 2.91 22.15
C GLN A 243 -1.54 2.42 20.71
N LEU A 244 -0.43 2.01 20.12
CA LEU A 244 -0.40 1.26 18.87
C LEU A 244 -0.39 -0.22 19.23
N TRP A 245 -1.50 -0.92 18.98
CA TRP A 245 -1.64 -2.35 19.18
C TRP A 245 -1.84 -3.09 17.86
N ASP A 246 -1.74 -4.41 17.88
CA ASP A 246 -2.11 -5.22 16.72
C ASP A 246 -3.59 -5.07 16.40
N PHE A 247 -3.90 -4.88 15.12
CA PHE A 247 -5.30 -4.67 14.71
C PHE A 247 -6.10 -5.97 14.83
N GLY A 248 -7.12 -5.97 15.69
CA GLY A 248 -7.95 -7.14 15.99
C GLY A 248 -9.15 -7.37 15.07
N GLY A 249 -9.38 -6.48 14.09
CA GLY A 249 -10.55 -6.55 13.21
C GLY A 249 -11.80 -5.90 13.83
N SER A 250 -12.97 -6.17 13.24
CA SER A 250 -14.25 -5.52 13.62
C SER A 250 -14.75 -5.87 15.02
N SER A 251 -14.36 -7.02 15.59
CA SER A 251 -14.74 -7.41 16.95
C SER A 251 -13.96 -6.67 18.04
N GLN A 252 -12.85 -6.00 17.69
CA GLN A 252 -11.98 -5.30 18.64
C GLN A 252 -12.37 -3.80 18.71
N THR A 253 -13.51 -3.53 19.35
CA THR A 253 -14.17 -2.22 19.32
C THR A 253 -13.36 -1.08 19.94
N ASN A 254 -12.43 -1.37 20.85
CA ASN A 254 -11.50 -0.37 21.42
C ASN A 254 -10.44 0.13 20.42
N GLN A 255 -10.50 -0.31 19.16
CA GLN A 255 -9.66 0.13 18.04
C GLN A 255 -10.45 0.82 16.92
N LEU A 256 -11.76 1.00 17.12
CA LEU A 256 -12.67 1.60 16.15
C LEU A 256 -13.04 3.01 16.59
N TRP A 257 -12.99 3.94 15.63
CA TRP A 257 -13.08 5.37 15.87
C TRP A 257 -14.17 5.97 14.99
N TYR A 258 -14.99 6.84 15.58
CA TYR A 258 -15.84 7.76 14.82
C TYR A 258 -15.09 9.07 14.63
N ILE A 259 -15.07 9.55 13.39
CA ILE A 259 -14.45 10.83 13.03
C ILE A 259 -15.59 11.82 12.85
N GLN A 260 -15.50 12.96 13.54
CA GLN A 260 -16.48 14.05 13.48
C GLN A 260 -15.95 15.23 12.67
#